data_AF-A0A932TZ11-F1
#
_entry.id   AF-A0A932TZ11-F1
#
_cell.length_a   1.000
_cell.length_b   1.000
_cell.length_c   1.000
_cell.angle_alpha   90.00
_cell.angle_beta   90.00
_cell.angle_gamma   90.00
#
_symmetry.space_group_name_H-M   'P 1'
#
loop_
_entity.id
_entity.type
_entity.pdbx_description
1 polymer ?
#
loop_
_entity_poly.entity_id
_entity_poly.type
_entity_poly.pdbx_seq_one_letter_code
_entity_poly.pdbx_strand_id
1 'polypeptide(L)' 'MRRVEFTFHYQSADGSLIFRYDDTAHYPDLPTFPSHKHTPDGVIAAESPDLTDVLREIDGILYP' A
#
# COMPACT_ATOMS: atom_id res chain seq x y z
N MET A 1 15.32 12.50 2.15
CA MET A 1 14.62 12.59 3.44
C MET A 1 13.97 11.24 3.69
N ARG A 2 14.22 10.61 4.84
CA ARG A 2 13.56 9.35 5.22
C ARG A 2 12.17 9.71 5.77
N ARG A 3 11.10 9.11 5.24
CA ARG A 3 9.76 9.21 5.85
C ARG A 3 9.82 8.60 7.24
N VAL A 4 9.23 9.28 8.23
CA VAL A 4 9.21 8.80 9.61
C VAL A 4 8.22 7.64 9.73
N GLU A 5 7.03 7.82 9.15
CA GLU A 5 5.95 6.84 8.98
C GLU A 5 5.14 7.23 7.74
N PHE A 6 4.43 6.31 7.10
CA PHE A 6 3.48 6.63 6.03
C PHE A 6 2.30 5.66 5.92
N THR A 7 1.23 6.13 5.30
CA THR A 7 0.11 5.27 4.89
C THR A 7 -0.55 5.83 3.64
N PHE A 8 -0.80 4.97 2.66
CA PHE A 8 -1.68 5.24 1.53
C PHE A 8 -2.78 4.20 1.52
N HIS A 9 -4.02 4.61 1.82
CA HIS A 9 -5.18 3.71 1.88
C HIS A 9 -6.15 4.05 0.74
N TYR A 10 -6.51 3.05 -0.05
CA TYR A 10 -7.52 3.16 -1.09
C TYR A 10 -8.60 2.10 -0.89
N GLN A 11 -9.85 2.54 -0.88
CA GLN A 11 -11.04 1.72 -0.59
C GLN A 11 -12.19 2.10 -1.52
N SER A 12 -13.12 1.18 -1.71
CA SER A 12 -14.39 1.43 -2.41
C SER A 12 -15.36 2.23 -1.55
N ALA A 13 -16.44 2.70 -2.18
CA ALA A 13 -17.47 3.51 -1.53
C ALA A 13 -18.21 2.78 -0.39
N ASP A 14 -18.25 1.44 -0.41
CA ASP A 14 -18.83 0.61 0.64
C ASP A 14 -17.87 0.33 1.82
N GLY A 15 -16.64 0.83 1.76
CA GLY A 15 -15.62 0.63 2.79
C GLY A 15 -14.70 -0.56 2.57
N SER A 16 -14.88 -1.35 1.50
CA SER A 16 -14.00 -2.49 1.21
C SER A 16 -12.61 -2.00 0.81
N LEU A 17 -11.57 -2.61 1.40
CA LEU A 17 -10.19 -2.31 1.07
C LEU A 17 -9.89 -2.69 -0.37
N ILE A 18 -9.34 -1.77 -1.16
CA ILE A 18 -8.77 -2.08 -2.49
C ILE A 18 -7.27 -2.34 -2.34
N PHE A 19 -6.54 -1.41 -1.71
CA PHE A 19 -5.19 -1.67 -1.23
C PHE A 19 -4.80 -0.67 -0.15
N ARG A 20 -3.79 -1.01 0.66
CA ARG A 20 -3.11 -0.07 1.56
C ARG A 20 -1.62 -0.32 1.56
N TYR A 21 -0.82 0.72 1.41
CA TYR A 21 0.61 0.69 1.72
C TYR A 21 0.85 1.36 3.07
N ASP A 22 1.63 0.74 3.95
CA ASP A 22 2.11 1.36 5.19
C ASP A 22 3.43 0.73 5.67
N ASP A 23 4.04 1.33 6.68
CA ASP A 23 5.31 0.90 7.27
C ASP A 23 5.21 0.56 8.76
N THR A 24 4.03 0.17 9.24
CA THR A 24 3.88 -0.33 10.61
C THR A 24 4.67 -1.64 10.77
N ALA A 25 5.58 -1.68 11.73
CA ALA A 25 6.57 -2.75 11.88
C ALA A 25 6.02 -4.06 12.48
N HIS A 26 5.05 -4.70 11.81
CA HIS A 26 4.42 -5.95 12.28
C HIS A 26 4.54 -7.15 11.31
N TYR A 27 5.27 -7.03 10.19
CA TYR A 27 5.55 -8.14 9.26
C TYR A 27 7.06 -8.35 9.03
N PRO A 28 7.82 -8.79 10.05
CA PRO A 28 9.29 -8.88 9.99
C PRO A 28 9.82 -9.87 8.95
N ASP A 29 9.02 -10.84 8.53
CA ASP A 29 9.43 -11.86 7.57
C ASP A 29 9.34 -11.41 6.10
N LEU A 30 8.76 -10.23 5.83
CA LEU A 30 8.68 -9.69 4.48
C LEU A 30 10.03 -9.08 4.06
N PRO A 31 10.51 -9.35 2.82
CA PRO A 31 11.76 -8.78 2.31
C PRO A 31 11.84 -7.25 2.34
N THR A 32 10.69 -6.56 2.32
CA THR A 32 10.57 -5.09 2.28
C THR A 32 10.34 -4.46 3.66
N PHE A 33 10.48 -5.23 4.74
CA PHE A 33 10.22 -4.76 6.10
C PHE A 33 10.92 -3.42 6.41
N PRO A 34 10.21 -2.43 6.98
CA PRO A 34 8.85 -2.50 7.53
C PRO A 34 7.73 -2.26 6.50
N SER A 35 8.07 -1.85 5.28
CA SER A 35 7.12 -1.53 4.23
C SER A 35 6.40 -2.79 3.74
N HIS A 36 5.10 -2.67 3.56
CA HIS A 36 4.27 -3.74 3.02
C HIS A 36 3.00 -3.18 2.40
N LYS A 37 2.29 -4.04 1.65
CA LYS A 37 1.01 -3.71 1.04
C LYS A 37 -0.06 -4.69 1.50
N HIS A 38 -1.16 -4.17 2.05
CA HIS A 38 -2.40 -4.88 2.23
C HIS A 38 -3.22 -4.88 0.94
N THR A 39 -3.79 -6.03 0.61
CA THR A 39 -4.70 -6.29 -0.50
C THR A 39 -5.94 -7.01 0.05
N PRO A 40 -7.01 -7.19 -0.75
CA PRO A 40 -8.17 -7.99 -0.32
C PRO A 40 -7.80 -9.43 0.05
N ASP A 41 -6.75 -9.97 -0.57
CA ASP A 41 -6.30 -11.36 -0.40
C ASP A 41 -5.24 -11.55 0.70
N GLY A 42 -4.79 -10.46 1.32
CA GLY A 42 -3.79 -10.49 2.39
C GLY A 42 -2.67 -9.49 2.21
N VAL A 43 -1.53 -9.77 2.85
CA VAL A 43 -0.37 -8.86 2.88
C VAL A 43 0.76 -9.39 2.03
N ILE A 44 1.35 -8.50 1.23
CA ILE A 44 2.48 -8.80 0.36
C ILE A 44 3.65 -7.85 0.64
N ALA A 45 4.85 -8.31 0.30
CA ALA A 45 6.04 -7.47 0.28
C ALA A 45 5.88 -6.36 -0.77
N ALA A 46 6.14 -5.12 -0.36
CA ALA A 46 6.09 -3.96 -1.25
C ALA A 46 6.97 -2.84 -0.68
N GLU A 47 7.77 -2.23 -1.55
CA GLU A 47 8.52 -1.02 -1.23
C GLU A 47 7.59 0.16 -0.97
N SER A 48 8.09 1.21 -0.31
CA SER A 48 7.32 2.43 -0.07
C SER A 48 7.09 3.16 -1.39
N PRO A 49 5.82 3.33 -1.85
CA PRO A 49 5.55 4.11 -3.05
C PRO A 49 5.60 5.62 -2.74
N ASP A 50 5.84 6.42 -3.77
CA ASP A 50 5.48 7.83 -3.72
C ASP A 50 4.00 8.04 -4.09
N LEU A 51 3.50 9.27 -3.97
CA LEU A 51 2.10 9.56 -4.29
C LEU A 51 1.79 9.37 -5.79
N THR A 52 2.77 9.60 -6.67
CA THR A 52 2.60 9.43 -8.11
C THR A 52 2.40 7.96 -8.45
N ASP A 53 3.15 7.06 -7.82
CA ASP A 53 3.00 5.61 -8.00
C ASP A 53 1.61 5.14 -7.55
N VAL A 54 1.14 5.63 -6.39
CA VAL A 54 -0.21 5.33 -5.87
C VAL A 54 -1.30 5.81 -6.84
N LEU A 55 -1.18 7.03 -7.36
CA LEU A 55 -2.17 7.58 -8.30
C LEU A 55 -2.18 6.83 -9.62
N ARG A 56 -1.02 6.38 -10.14
CA ARG A 56 -0.94 5.53 -11.33
C ARG A 56 -1.59 4.17 -11.12
N GLU A 57 -1.43 3.57 -9.93
CA GLU A 57 -2.10 2.32 -9.61
C GLU A 57 -3.63 2.49 -9.57
N ILE A 58 -4.12 3.58 -8.96
CA ILE A 58 -5.56 3.92 -8.96
C ILE A 58 -6.06 4.14 -10.38
N ASP A 59 -5.32 4.89 -11.20
CA ASP A 59 -5.65 5.15 -12.61
C ASP A 59 -5.79 3.83 -13.40
N GLY A 60 -4.83 2.91 -13.26
CA GLY A 60 -4.89 1.60 -13.91
C GLY A 60 -6.01 0.67 -13.41
N ILE A 61 -6.52 0.89 -12.19
CA ILE A 61 -7.71 0.18 -11.67
C ILE A 61 -9.00 0.78 -12.24
N LEU A 62 -9.07 2.11 -12.35
CA LEU A 62 -10.28 2.82 -12.79
C LEU A 62 -10.43 2.84 -14.32
N TYR A 63 -9.33 2.81 -15.08
CA TYR A 63 -9.28 2.95 -16.52
C TYR A 63 -8.39 1.88 -17.18
N PRO A 64 -8.83 0.61 -17.22
CA PRO A 64 -8.03 -0.52 -17.72
C PRO A 64 -7.87 -0.55 -19.25
#